data_AF-A0A7Y5A9T0-F1
#
_entry.id   AF-A0A7Y5A9T0-F1
#
_cell.length_a   1.000
_cell.length_b   1.000
_cell.length_c   1.000
_cell.angle_alpha   90.00
_cell.angle_beta   90.00
_cell.angle_gamma   90.00
#
_symmetry.space_group_name_H-M   'P 1'
#
loop_
_entity.id
_entity.type
_entity.pdbx_description
1 polymer ?
#
loop_
_entity_poly.entity_id
_entity_poly.type
_entity_poly.pdbx_seq_one_letter_code
_entity_poly.pdbx_strand_id
1 'polypeptide(L)' 'KGTGLGLAIVKRIAAQHGGNVELRNRSGGGIEARVRLPLGLLLPRNAV' A
#
# COMPACT_ATOMS: atom_id res chain seq x y z
N LYS A 1 -20.33 -5.30 -15.06
CA LYS A 1 -20.16 -5.71 -13.64
C LYS A 1 -18.79 -6.39 -13.50
N GLY A 2 -17.72 -5.63 -13.27
CA GLY A 2 -16.45 -6.23 -12.87
C GLY A 2 -16.53 -6.64 -11.40
N THR A 3 -15.99 -7.80 -11.04
CA THR A 3 -15.98 -8.29 -9.64
C THR A 3 -15.10 -7.45 -8.71
N GLY A 4 -14.38 -6.44 -9.23
CA GLY A 4 -13.52 -5.57 -8.43
C GLY A 4 -12.29 -6.27 -7.85
N LEU A 5 -11.83 -7.34 -8.51
CA LEU A 5 -10.79 -8.23 -7.96
C LEU A 5 -9.44 -7.54 -7.71
N GLY A 6 -9.07 -6.56 -8.54
CA GLY A 6 -7.76 -5.92 -8.48
C GLY A 6 -7.44 -5.32 -7.10
N LEU A 7 -8.37 -4.57 -6.51
CA LEU A 7 -8.14 -3.96 -5.20
C LEU A 7 -8.17 -4.99 -4.07
N ALA A 8 -8.98 -6.05 -4.21
CA ALA A 8 -8.99 -7.16 -3.25
C ALA A 8 -7.65 -7.88 -3.21
N ILE A 9 -7.03 -8.12 -4.38
CA ILE A 9 -5.68 -8.68 -4.49
C ILE A 9 -4.66 -7.74 -3.84
N VAL A 10 -4.67 -6.46 -4.20
CA VAL A 10 -3.72 -5.47 -3.65
C VAL A 10 -3.83 -5.37 -2.12
N LYS A 11 -5.05 -5.34 -1.57
CA LYS A 11 -5.28 -5.34 -0.12
C LYS A 11 -4.71 -6.59 0.55
N ARG A 12 -4.93 -7.77 -0.05
CA ARG A 12 -4.40 -9.03 0.47
C ARG A 12 -2.87 -9.05 0.47
N ILE A 13 -2.24 -8.66 -0.64
CA ILE A 13 -0.78 -8.63 -0.76
C ILE A 13 -0.18 -7.65 0.23
N ALA A 14 -0.70 -6.42 0.32
CA ALA A 14 -0.18 -5.43 1.26
C ALA A 14 -0.29 -5.91 2.72
N ALA A 15 -1.43 -6.50 3.10
CA ALA A 15 -1.62 -7.05 4.45
C ALA A 15 -0.64 -8.20 4.76
N GLN A 16 -0.36 -9.08 3.79
CA GLN A 16 0.65 -10.14 3.94
C GLN A 16 2.06 -9.60 4.18
N HIS A 17 2.37 -8.38 3.73
CA HIS A 17 3.65 -7.70 3.95
C HIS A 17 3.62 -6.77 5.19
N GLY A 18 2.60 -6.86 6.05
CA GLY A 18 2.44 -5.99 7.22
C GLY A 18 2.10 -4.54 6.88
N GLY A 19 1.67 -4.29 5.64
CA GLY A 19 1.30 -2.97 5.15
C GLY A 19 -0.20 -2.73 5.06
N ASN A 20 -0.57 -1.57 4.52
CA ASN A 20 -1.96 -1.16 4.33
C ASN A 20 -2.17 -0.38 3.02
N VAL A 21 -3.41 -0.36 2.54
CA VAL A 21 -3.83 0.29 1.29
C VAL A 21 -4.99 1.25 1.57
N GLU A 22 -4.90 2.47 1.03
CA GLU A 22 -5.94 3.49 1.10
C GLU A 22 -6.29 4.01 -0.28
N LEU A 23 -7.57 4.34 -0.49
CA LEU A 23 -8.04 5.06 -1.67
C LEU A 23 -8.65 6.38 -1.23
N ARG A 24 -8.33 7.47 -1.94
CA ARG A 24 -8.91 8.78 -1.71
C ARG A 24 -9.17 9.51 -3.03
N ASN A 25 -10.19 10.36 -3.05
CA ASN A 25 -10.41 11.26 -4.18
C ASN A 25 -9.34 12.36 -4.16
N ARG A 26 -8.78 12.68 -5.32
CA ARG A 26 -7.86 13.81 -5.47
C ARG A 26 -8.65 15.10 -5.64
N SER A 27 -8.11 16.22 -5.13
CA SER A 27 -8.73 17.54 -5.24
C SER A 27 -8.98 17.98 -6.70
N GLY A 28 -8.16 17.50 -7.65
CA GLY A 28 -8.31 17.75 -9.09
C GLY A 28 -9.12 16.69 -9.85
N GLY A 29 -9.84 15.81 -9.14
CA GLY A 29 -10.54 14.68 -9.73
C GLY A 29 -9.67 13.43 -9.89
N GLY A 30 -10.35 12.29 -10.04
CA GLY A 30 -9.73 10.97 -10.07
C GLY A 30 -9.40 10.39 -8.70
N ILE A 31 -8.77 9.22 -8.70
CA ILE A 31 -8.41 8.45 -7.51
C ILE A 31 -6.91 8.59 -7.22
N GLU A 32 -6.55 8.70 -5.94
CA GLU A 32 -5.22 8.37 -5.44
C GLU A 32 -5.31 7.05 -4.68
N ALA A 33 -4.42 6.11 -5.04
CA ALA A 33 -4.20 4.89 -4.30
C ALA A 33 -2.86 4.99 -3.56
N ARG A 34 -2.87 4.72 -2.26
CA ARG A 34 -1.69 4.77 -1.40
C ARG A 34 -1.45 3.43 -0.75
N VAL A 35 -0.25 2.88 -0.94
CA VAL A 35 0.21 1.67 -0.26
C VAL A 35 1.32 2.06 0.71
N ARG A 36 1.19 1.65 1.97
CA ARG A 36 2.23 1.82 2.99
C ARG A 36 2.75 0.46 3.40
N LEU A 37 4.06 0.26 3.32
CA LEU A 37 4.75 -0.95 3.74
C LEU A 37 5.75 -0.61 4.85
N PRO A 38 5.98 -1.51 5.81
CA PRO A 38 7.08 -1.37 6.75
C PRO A 38 8.42 -1.33 5.99
N LEU A 39 9.31 -0.42 6.37
CA LEU A 39 10.71 -0.50 5.96
C LEU A 39 11.35 -1.64 6.76
N GLY A 40 11.64 -2.77 6.10
CA GLY A 40 12.30 -3.91 6.73
C GLY A 40 13.55 -3.46 7.48
N LEU A 41 13.73 -3.97 8.71
CA LEU A 41 14.75 -3.63 9.71
C LEU A 41 15.78 -2.63 9.19
N LEU A 42 15.61 -1.35 9.54
CA LEU A 42 16.67 -0.35 9.40
C LEU A 42 17.88 -0.88 10.17
N LEU A 43 18.83 -1.50 9.47
CA LEU A 43 20.16 -1.69 10.04
C LEU A 43 20.63 -0.29 10.45
N PRO A 44 21.04 -0.07 11.71
CA PRO A 44 21.53 1.23 12.14
C PRO A 44 22.67 1.63 11.20
N ARG A 45 22.64 2.86 10.67
CA ARG A 45 23.65 3.40 9.75
C ARG A 45 25.09 3.42 10.30
N ASN A 46 25.29 2.99 11.55
CA ASN A 46 26.54 3.06 12.29
C ASN A 46 27.19 1.67 12.51
N ALA A 47 26.95 0.69 11.63
CA ALA A 47 27.58 -0.63 11.71
C ALA A 47 28.91 -0.73 10.92
N VAL A 48 29.66 0.37 10.79
CA VAL A 48 31.02 0.41 10.20
C VAL A 48 31.97 1.12 11.15
#